data_AF-A0A9C9JPB6-F1
#
_entry.id   AF-A0A9C9JPB6-F1
#
_cell.length_a   1.000
_cell.length_b   1.000
_cell.length_c   1.000
_cell.angle_alpha   90.00
_cell.angle_beta   90.00
_cell.angle_gamma   90.00
#
_symmetry.space_group_name_H-M   'P 1'
#
loop_
_entity.id
_entity.type
_entity.pdbx_description
1 polymer ?
#
loop_
_entity_poly.entity_id
_entity_poly.type
_entity_poly.pdbx_seq_one_letter_code
_entity_poly.pdbx_strand_id
1 'polypeptide(L)'
;MAKPKDGCAKPAAGILKPEAGAAATATAAPQIQEVPAMQARVGYEAPDFEATAYFKGEFNNVKLSDYKGKWILVCFYPGDFTFV
;
A
#
# COMPACT_ATOMS: atom_id res chain seq x y z
N MET A 1 28.48 16.94 -14.49
CA MET A 1 28.01 16.77 -13.10
C MET A 1 26.75 15.93 -13.16
N ALA A 2 26.86 14.64 -12.79
CA ALA A 2 25.75 13.70 -12.88
C ALA A 2 24.71 14.01 -11.81
N LYS A 3 23.42 14.11 -12.20
CA LYS A 3 22.30 14.19 -11.26
C LYS A 3 22.39 13.01 -10.27
N PRO A 4 22.12 13.21 -8.97
CA PRO A 4 22.02 12.11 -8.03
C PRO A 4 20.91 11.18 -8.53
N LYS A 5 21.28 9.95 -8.88
CA LYS A 5 20.31 8.88 -9.08
C LYS A 5 19.83 8.52 -7.68
N ASP A 6 18.54 8.71 -7.43
CA ASP A 6 17.85 8.25 -6.23
C ASP A 6 18.00 6.71 -6.12
N GLY A 7 19.12 6.26 -5.55
CA GLY A 7 19.49 4.85 -5.42
C GLY A 7 18.78 4.13 -4.28
N CYS A 8 17.85 4.81 -3.61
CA CYS A 8 17.05 4.25 -2.52
C CYS A 8 15.59 4.41 -2.94
N ALA A 9 14.85 3.30 -3.00
CA ALA A 9 13.49 3.26 -3.52
C ALA A 9 12.60 4.34 -2.88
N LYS A 10 11.69 4.94 -3.68
CA LYS A 10 10.73 5.90 -3.16
C LYS A 10 9.84 5.18 -2.12
N PRO A 11 9.72 5.69 -0.90
CA PRO A 11 8.91 5.04 0.11
C PRO A 11 7.45 4.99 -0.33
N ALA A 12 6.83 3.82 -0.19
CA ALA A 12 5.41 3.64 -0.45
C ALA A 12 4.55 4.14 0.73
N ALA A 13 3.30 4.50 0.43
CA ALA A 13 2.38 5.04 1.43
C ALA A 13 1.77 3.99 2.37
N GLY A 14 1.92 2.69 2.09
CA GLY A 14 1.36 1.62 2.91
C GLY A 14 -0.14 1.47 2.73
N ILE A 15 -0.89 1.22 3.81
CA ILE A 15 -2.35 1.10 3.75
C ILE A 15 -2.96 2.46 3.42
N LEU A 16 -3.75 2.51 2.34
CA LEU A 16 -4.37 3.73 1.88
C LEU A 16 -5.73 3.89 2.54
N LYS A 17 -6.03 5.10 3.03
CA LYS A 17 -7.37 5.41 3.55
C LYS A 17 -8.37 5.28 2.40
N PRO A 18 -9.57 4.72 2.64
CA PRO A 18 -10.64 4.80 1.67
C PRO A 18 -10.91 6.28 1.37
N GLU A 19 -10.66 6.73 0.14
CA GLU A 19 -11.11 8.05 -0.30
C GLU A 19 -12.64 8.02 -0.35
N ALA A 20 -13.25 8.50 0.74
CA ALA A 20 -14.68 8.74 0.80
C ALA A 20 -15.03 9.86 -0.19
N GLY A 21 -15.71 9.50 -1.26
CA GLY A 21 -16.40 10.45 -2.11
C GLY A 21 -17.49 11.19 -1.32
N ALA A 22 -17.31 12.50 -1.20
CA ALA A 22 -18.27 13.57 -0.90
C ALA A 22 -18.83 13.74 0.55
N ALA A 23 -18.47 14.92 1.08
CA ALA A 23 -19.16 15.78 2.05
C ALA A 23 -18.71 15.78 3.53
N ALA A 24 -18.54 17.03 4.01
CA ALA A 24 -18.46 17.52 5.39
C ALA A 24 -17.07 17.61 6.08
N THR A 25 -16.47 18.80 5.89
CA THR A 25 -15.94 19.74 6.90
C THR A 25 -14.95 19.28 7.99
N ALA A 26 -13.88 20.06 8.06
CA ALA A 26 -12.84 20.09 9.08
C ALA A 26 -13.37 20.22 10.52
N THR A 27 -12.70 19.55 11.47
CA THR A 27 -11.90 20.13 12.59
C THR A 27 -11.59 19.03 13.62
N ALA A 28 -10.31 18.90 14.06
CA ALA A 28 -9.85 18.64 15.44
C ALA A 28 -8.56 17.78 15.55
N ALA A 29 -7.74 18.19 16.54
CA ALA A 29 -6.46 17.73 17.12
C ALA A 29 -6.00 16.25 16.99
N PRO A 30 -4.69 15.95 17.12
CA PRO A 30 -4.13 14.62 16.84
C PRO A 30 -4.55 13.64 17.94
N GLN A 31 -5.51 12.79 17.61
CA GLN A 31 -5.81 11.61 18.42
C GLN A 31 -4.82 10.52 17.97
N ILE A 32 -4.09 9.90 18.90
CA ILE A 32 -3.50 8.58 18.65
C ILE A 32 -4.69 7.63 18.55
N GLN A 33 -5.27 7.58 17.37
CA GLN A 33 -6.36 6.68 17.04
C GLN A 33 -5.70 5.35 16.75
N GLU A 34 -5.90 4.36 17.62
CA GLU A 34 -5.66 2.97 17.27
C GLU A 34 -6.38 2.74 15.95
N VAL A 35 -5.60 2.55 14.87
CA VAL A 35 -6.15 2.41 13.53
C VAL A 35 -7.14 1.25 13.62
N PRO A 36 -8.45 1.46 13.42
CA PRO A 36 -9.40 0.36 13.46
C PRO A 36 -8.87 -0.66 12.45
N ALA A 37 -8.54 -1.86 12.94
CA ALA A 37 -7.84 -2.86 12.17
C ALA A 37 -8.59 -3.06 10.85
N MET A 38 -8.02 -2.55 9.76
CA MET A 38 -8.61 -2.69 8.43
C MET A 38 -8.37 -4.14 8.02
N GLN A 39 -9.30 -5.00 8.41
CA GLN A 39 -9.22 -6.44 8.17
C GLN A 39 -9.78 -6.77 6.79
N ALA A 40 -9.02 -7.50 5.99
CA ALA A 40 -9.52 -8.09 4.75
C ALA A 40 -10.66 -9.06 5.06
N ARG A 41 -11.80 -8.91 4.38
CA ARG A 41 -13.00 -9.75 4.54
C ARG A 41 -13.46 -10.29 3.20
N VAL A 42 -13.80 -11.57 3.17
CA VAL A 42 -14.32 -12.23 1.97
C VAL A 42 -15.65 -11.59 1.56
N GLY A 43 -15.81 -11.33 0.25
CA GLY A 43 -17.03 -10.71 -0.31
C GLY A 43 -17.09 -9.19 -0.19
N TYR A 44 -16.09 -8.55 0.42
CA TYR A 44 -15.95 -7.09 0.49
C TYR A 44 -14.79 -6.62 -0.38
N GLU A 45 -14.76 -5.33 -0.70
CA GLU A 45 -13.61 -4.73 -1.37
C GLU A 45 -12.33 -4.92 -0.54
N ALA A 46 -11.26 -5.34 -1.21
CA ALA A 46 -9.97 -5.52 -0.55
C ALA A 46 -9.41 -4.15 -0.10
N PRO A 47 -8.76 -4.08 1.08
CA PRO A 47 -8.06 -2.88 1.52
C PRO A 47 -7.04 -2.40 0.49
N ASP A 48 -7.15 -1.15 0.05
CA ASP A 48 -6.19 -0.57 -0.89
C ASP A 48 -4.87 -0.28 -0.18
N PHE A 49 -3.76 -0.58 -0.86
CA PHE A 49 -2.42 -0.36 -0.33
C PHE A 49 -1.46 0.01 -1.45
N GLU A 50 -0.44 0.78 -1.10
CA GLU A 50 0.73 1.03 -1.92
C GLU A 50 1.95 0.40 -1.24
N ALA A 51 2.69 -0.42 -2.00
CA ALA A 51 3.91 -1.06 -1.53
C ALA A 51 5.05 -0.85 -2.53
N THR A 52 6.28 -0.73 -2.03
CA THR A 52 7.48 -0.76 -2.86
C THR A 52 7.73 -2.22 -3.27
N ALA A 53 7.79 -2.49 -4.56
CA ALA A 53 8.05 -3.81 -5.12
C ALA A 53 9.27 -3.78 -6.03
N TYR A 54 10.03 -4.87 -6.02
CA TYR A 54 11.10 -5.09 -6.99
C TYR A 54 10.57 -5.90 -8.17
N PHE A 55 10.57 -5.31 -9.36
CA PHE A 55 10.06 -5.94 -10.57
C PHE A 55 10.98 -5.65 -11.75
N LYS A 56 11.39 -6.71 -12.48
CA LYS A 56 12.23 -6.62 -13.68
C LYS A 56 13.54 -5.81 -13.50
N GLY A 57 14.16 -5.89 -12.33
CA GLY A 57 15.44 -5.20 -12.09
C GLY A 57 15.31 -3.83 -11.44
N GLU A 58 14.09 -3.36 -11.17
CA GLU A 58 13.81 -2.00 -10.72
C GLU A 58 12.86 -1.98 -9.52
N PHE A 59 13.07 -1.01 -8.63
CA PHE A 59 12.15 -0.71 -7.55
C PHE A 59 11.04 0.23 -8.04
N ASN A 60 9.80 -0.22 -7.91
CA ASN A 60 8.62 0.53 -8.32
C ASN A 60 7.59 0.48 -7.20
N ASN A 61 6.84 1.56 -7.01
CA ASN A 61 5.68 1.52 -6.15
C ASN A 61 4.50 0.89 -6.92
N VAL A 62 3.84 -0.07 -6.29
CA VAL A 62 2.65 -0.74 -6.81
C VAL A 62 1.47 -0.45 -5.91
N LYS A 63 0.34 -0.06 -6.49
CA LYS A 63 -0.91 0.16 -5.78
C LYS A 63 -1.92 -0.92 -6.17
N LEU A 64 -2.68 -1.42 -5.19
CA LEU A 64 -3.70 -2.45 -5.45
C LEU A 64 -4.76 -1.94 -6.44
N SER A 65 -5.16 -0.67 -6.34
CA SER A 65 -6.13 -0.05 -7.26
C SER A 65 -5.74 -0.12 -8.74
N ASP A 66 -4.46 -0.14 -9.07
CA ASP A 66 -3.97 -0.13 -10.46
C ASP A 66 -4.32 -1.42 -11.21
N TYR A 67 -4.69 -2.47 -10.47
CA TYR A 67 -5.04 -3.78 -10.99
C TYR A 67 -6.56 -4.04 -11.01
N LYS A 68 -7.40 -3.03 -10.74
CA LYS A 68 -8.86 -3.16 -10.83
C LYS A 68 -9.28 -3.71 -12.21
N GLY A 69 -10.23 -4.65 -12.20
CA GLY A 69 -10.71 -5.33 -13.41
C GLY A 69 -9.87 -6.54 -13.84
N LYS A 70 -8.79 -6.86 -13.12
CA LYS A 70 -8.00 -8.08 -13.31
C LYS A 70 -8.14 -8.97 -12.07
N TRP A 71 -8.12 -10.28 -12.28
CA TRP A 71 -7.93 -11.22 -11.19
C TRP A 71 -6.47 -11.18 -10.73
N ILE A 72 -6.27 -11.03 -9.43
CA ILE A 72 -4.95 -10.93 -8.81
C ILE A 72 -4.86 -11.86 -7.60
N LEU A 73 -3.66 -12.32 -7.31
CA LEU A 73 -3.33 -13.10 -6.12
C LEU A 73 -2.30 -12.32 -5.32
N VAL A 74 -2.61 -12.02 -4.06
CA VAL A 74 -1.66 -11.43 -3.10
C VAL A 74 -1.31 -12.52 -2.09
N CYS A 75 -0.02 -12.85 -1.99
CA CYS A 75 0.49 -13.87 -1.08
C CYS A 75 1.43 -13.24 -0.07
N PHE A 76 1.21 -13.53 1.21
CA PHE A 76 2.11 -13.14 2.29
C PHE A 76 2.91 -14.37 2.71
N TYR A 77 4.21 -14.19 2.92
CA TYR A 77 5.10 -15.24 3.41
C TYR A 77 5.96 -14.70 4.57
N PRO A 78 6.49 -15.57 5.45
CA PRO A 78 7.07 -15.12 6.72
C PRO A 78 8.37 -14.32 6.60
N GLY A 79 9.21 -14.60 5.62
CA GLY A 79 10.47 -13.89 5.42
C GLY A 79 11.33 -14.49 4.32
N ASP A 80 12.29 -13.70 3.84
CA ASP A 80 13.30 -14.12 2.88
C ASP A 80 14.40 -14.94 3.56
N PHE A 81 14.93 -15.95 2.85
CA PHE A 81 16.05 -16.78 3.31
C PHE A 81 15.83 -17.48 4.67
N THR A 82 14.57 -17.79 5.00
CA THR A 82 14.23 -18.59 6.18
C THR A 82 14.30 -20.09 5.84
N PHE A 83 14.45 -20.92 6.87
CA PHE A 83 14.40 -22.39 6.72
C PHE A 83 12.95 -22.87 6.51
N VAL A 84 12.80 -23.96 5.77
CA VAL A 84 11.56 -24.75 5.66
C VAL A 84 11.68 -26.06 6.42
#